data_AF-A0A1G3VUZ9-F1
#
_entry.id   AF-A0A1G3VUZ9-F1
#
_cell.length_a   1.000
_cell.length_b   1.000
_cell.length_c   1.000
_cell.angle_alpha   90.00
_cell.angle_beta   90.00
_cell.angle_gamma   90.00
#
_symmetry.space_group_name_H-M   'P 1'
#
loop_
_entity.id
_entity.type
_entity.pdbx_description
1 polymer ?
#
loop_
_entity_poly.entity_id
_entity_poly.type
_entity_poly.pdbx_seq_one_letter_code
_entity_poly.pdbx_strand_id
1 'polypeptide(L)'
;MRRLPVKHFLMDQRIVAGIGNIYACEILHHACVDPRRPSGSLAANEWRKVEKAAAVILPRAVACRGTTVSDWRDLFGISGENQEHLKVYLRDGETCRRCGGKIGYMKLSGRGTWFCPACQK
;
A
#
# COMPACT_ATOMS: atom_id res chain seq x y z
N MET A 1 -10.52 -21.31 3.39
CA MET A 1 -10.13 -20.11 2.59
C MET A 1 -10.09 -18.90 3.52
N ARG A 2 -8.96 -18.17 3.59
CA ARG A 2 -8.87 -16.97 4.44
C ARG A 2 -9.80 -15.88 3.88
N ARG A 3 -10.81 -15.50 4.68
CA ARG A 3 -11.83 -14.50 4.31
C ARG A 3 -11.40 -13.05 4.55
N LEU A 4 -10.23 -12.85 5.15
CA LEU A 4 -9.74 -11.51 5.48
C LEU A 4 -9.38 -10.74 4.21
N PRO A 5 -9.68 -9.42 4.16
CA PRO A 5 -9.24 -8.56 3.07
C PRO A 5 -7.72 -8.65 2.85
N VAL A 6 -7.28 -8.63 1.60
CA VAL A 6 -5.86 -8.76 1.22
C VAL A 6 -4.99 -7.69 1.88
N LYS A 7 -5.50 -6.47 2.05
CA LYS A 7 -4.78 -5.42 2.77
C LYS A 7 -4.53 -5.81 4.23
N HIS A 8 -5.54 -6.34 4.90
CA HIS A 8 -5.41 -6.78 6.28
C HIS A 8 -4.41 -7.94 6.40
N PHE A 9 -4.48 -8.89 5.45
CA PHE A 9 -3.51 -9.98 5.37
C PHE A 9 -2.06 -9.49 5.25
N LEU A 10 -1.81 -8.51 4.37
CA LEU A 10 -0.46 -7.96 4.18
C LEU A 10 0.06 -7.20 5.41
N MET A 11 -0.83 -6.65 6.22
CA MET A 11 -0.45 -5.90 7.44
C MET A 11 -0.27 -6.78 8.68
N ASP A 12 -0.69 -8.06 8.62
CA ASP A 12 -0.52 -8.99 9.73
C ASP A 12 0.97 -9.34 9.88
N GLN A 13 1.60 -8.80 10.93
CA GLN A 13 3.03 -8.98 11.20
C GLN A 13 3.42 -10.44 11.50
N ARG A 14 2.44 -11.31 11.79
CA ARG A 14 2.68 -12.76 11.93
C ARG A 14 2.82 -13.46 10.58
N ILE A 15 2.39 -12.81 9.50
CA ILE A 15 2.41 -13.33 8.14
C ILE A 15 3.51 -12.63 7.33
N VAL A 16 3.53 -11.29 7.33
CA VAL A 16 4.54 -10.50 6.63
C VAL A 16 5.05 -9.40 7.54
N ALA A 17 6.31 -9.51 7.96
CA ALA A 17 6.96 -8.49 8.77
C ALA A 17 7.29 -7.24 7.93
N GLY A 18 7.11 -6.05 8.53
CA GLY A 18 7.58 -4.78 7.96
C GLY A 18 6.62 -4.08 7.00
N ILE A 19 5.49 -4.70 6.61
CA ILE A 19 4.46 -4.03 5.80
C ILE A 19 3.48 -3.29 6.71
N GLY A 20 3.60 -1.97 6.76
CA GLY A 20 2.65 -1.06 7.41
C GLY A 20 1.53 -0.59 6.49
N ASN A 21 0.66 0.29 7.02
CA ASN A 21 -0.52 0.79 6.30
C ASN A 21 -0.18 1.52 4.99
N ILE A 22 0.91 2.29 4.99
CA ILE A 22 1.42 3.03 3.83
C ILE A 22 1.77 2.05 2.71
N TYR A 23 2.71 1.15 2.99
CA TYR A 23 3.20 0.20 1.99
C TYR A 23 2.12 -0.76 1.53
N ALA A 24 1.20 -1.19 2.41
CA ALA A 24 0.07 -2.01 1.99
C ALA A 24 -0.79 -1.31 0.92
N CYS A 25 -1.09 -0.02 1.08
CA CYS A 25 -1.86 0.74 0.07
C CYS A 25 -1.07 0.88 -1.25
N GLU A 26 0.21 1.24 -1.16
CA GLU A 26 1.07 1.46 -2.34
C GLU A 26 1.32 0.15 -3.12
N ILE A 27 1.59 -0.96 -2.43
CA ILE A 27 1.79 -2.30 -3.02
C ILE A 27 0.54 -2.75 -3.76
N LEU A 28 -0.63 -2.65 -3.13
CA LEU A 28 -1.89 -3.06 -3.75
C LEU A 28 -2.27 -2.19 -4.94
N HIS A 29 -1.98 -0.88 -4.87
CA HIS A 29 -2.16 0.01 -6.01
C HIS A 29 -1.23 -0.35 -7.17
N HIS A 30 0.03 -0.61 -6.89
CA HIS A 30 1.00 -1.03 -7.90
C HIS A 30 0.62 -2.37 -8.53
N ALA A 31 0.10 -3.31 -7.73
CA ALA A 31 -0.35 -4.62 -8.17
C ALA A 31 -1.72 -4.63 -8.88
N CYS A 32 -2.44 -3.51 -8.93
CA CYS A 32 -3.84 -3.41 -9.40
C CYS A 32 -4.86 -4.25 -8.62
N VAL A 33 -4.61 -4.52 -7.33
CA VAL A 33 -5.48 -5.39 -6.54
C VAL A 33 -6.35 -4.53 -5.63
N ASP A 34 -7.67 -4.80 -5.62
CA ASP A 34 -8.58 -4.15 -4.68
C ASP A 34 -8.26 -4.55 -3.23
N PRO A 35 -8.01 -3.59 -2.32
CA PRO A 35 -7.65 -3.87 -0.93
C PRO A 35 -8.72 -4.62 -0.12
N ARG A 36 -9.99 -4.57 -0.56
CA ARG A 36 -11.14 -5.23 0.05
C ARG A 36 -11.25 -6.70 -0.32
N ARG A 37 -10.61 -7.12 -1.41
CA ARG A 37 -10.76 -8.49 -1.89
C ARG A 37 -10.30 -9.49 -0.85
N PRO A 38 -11.05 -10.58 -0.63
CA PRO A 38 -10.59 -11.66 0.24
C PRO A 38 -9.24 -12.18 -0.23
N SER A 39 -8.27 -12.30 0.69
CA SER A 39 -6.95 -12.87 0.40
C SER A 39 -7.03 -14.26 -0.27
N GLY A 40 -8.02 -15.07 0.11
CA GLY A 40 -8.26 -16.37 -0.51
C GLY A 40 -8.88 -16.33 -1.91
N SER A 41 -9.38 -15.18 -2.40
CA SER A 41 -9.94 -15.05 -3.76
C SER A 41 -8.94 -14.51 -4.78
N LEU A 42 -7.71 -14.22 -4.36
CA LEU A 42 -6.64 -13.83 -5.27
C LEU A 42 -6.06 -15.07 -5.95
N ALA A 43 -5.94 -15.00 -7.27
CA ALA A 43 -5.26 -16.03 -8.04
C ALA A 43 -3.73 -15.94 -7.84
N ALA A 44 -3.02 -17.04 -8.13
CA ALA A 44 -1.56 -17.10 -7.95
C ALA A 44 -0.80 -16.04 -8.75
N ASN A 45 -1.30 -15.67 -9.93
CA ASN A 45 -0.74 -14.58 -10.74
C ASN A 45 -0.90 -13.20 -10.09
N GLU A 46 -2.00 -12.96 -9.36
CA GLU A 46 -2.23 -11.72 -8.61
C GLU A 46 -1.29 -11.64 -7.40
N TRP A 47 -1.10 -12.75 -6.68
CA TRP A 47 -0.11 -12.84 -5.62
C TRP A 47 1.31 -12.55 -6.11
N ARG A 48 1.71 -13.08 -7.29
CA ARG A 48 3.00 -12.73 -7.91
C ARG A 48 3.11 -11.24 -8.24
N LYS A 49 2.02 -10.58 -8.63
CA LYS A 49 2.03 -9.11 -8.86
C LYS A 49 2.21 -8.35 -7.55
N VAL A 50 1.55 -8.79 -6.48
CA VAL A 50 1.68 -8.22 -5.13
C VAL A 50 3.11 -8.38 -4.61
N GLU A 51 3.70 -9.57 -4.76
CA GLU A 51 5.08 -9.85 -4.38
C GLU A 51 6.08 -8.97 -5.16
N LYS A 52 5.95 -8.90 -6.49
CA LYS A 52 6.78 -8.02 -7.32
C LYS A 52 6.63 -6.55 -6.95
N ALA A 53 5.40 -6.11 -6.66
CA ALA A 53 5.16 -4.75 -6.19
C ALA A 53 5.84 -4.47 -4.84
N ALA A 54 5.77 -5.42 -3.89
CA ALA A 54 6.44 -5.32 -2.60
C ALA A 54 7.97 -5.25 -2.77
N ALA A 55 8.55 -6.10 -3.63
CA ALA A 55 9.98 -6.10 -3.93
C ALA A 55 10.47 -4.82 -4.62
N VAL A 56 9.59 -4.04 -5.26
CA VAL A 56 9.94 -2.71 -5.81
C VAL A 56 9.81 -1.61 -4.76
N ILE A 57 8.75 -1.66 -3.96
CA ILE A 57 8.39 -0.56 -3.05
C ILE A 57 9.18 -0.62 -1.74
N LEU A 58 9.40 -1.81 -1.18
CA LEU A 58 10.06 -1.96 0.12
C LEU A 58 11.56 -1.60 0.07
N PRO A 59 12.37 -2.06 -0.91
CA PRO A 59 13.77 -1.63 -0.98
C PRO A 59 13.92 -0.13 -1.21
N ARG A 60 13.02 0.48 -2.00
CA ARG A 60 12.97 1.93 -2.16
C ARG A 60 12.66 2.63 -0.85
N ALA A 61 11.68 2.12 -0.09
CA ALA A 61 11.37 2.64 1.22
C ALA A 61 12.57 2.55 2.16
N VAL A 62 13.30 1.44 2.18
CA VAL A 62 14.53 1.31 2.98
C VAL A 62 15.61 2.29 2.53
N ALA A 63 15.84 2.42 1.23
CA ALA A 63 16.83 3.35 0.65
C ALA A 63 16.51 4.82 0.94
N CYS A 64 15.23 5.20 0.90
CA CYS A 64 14.75 6.55 1.22
C CYS A 64 14.56 6.80 2.72
N ARG A 65 15.09 5.91 3.59
CA ARG A 65 14.94 5.98 5.06
C ARG A 65 13.48 6.01 5.52
N GLY A 66 12.60 5.24 4.90
CA GLY A 66 11.18 5.17 5.24
C GLY A 66 10.33 6.30 4.66
N THR A 67 9.09 6.41 5.12
CA THR A 67 8.16 7.46 4.68
C THR A 67 7.77 8.32 5.88
N THR A 68 8.11 9.60 5.87
CA THR A 68 7.78 10.54 6.95
C THR A 68 6.45 11.21 6.65
N VAL A 69 5.36 10.63 7.17
CA VAL A 69 4.00 11.13 6.86
C VAL A 69 3.38 11.95 7.99
N SER A 70 3.95 11.93 9.20
CA SER A 70 3.52 12.85 10.27
C SER A 70 4.65 13.19 11.25
N ASP A 71 5.30 12.17 11.86
CA ASP A 71 6.30 12.40 12.92
C ASP A 71 7.49 11.44 12.90
N TRP A 72 7.61 10.61 11.85
CA TRP A 72 8.71 9.65 11.76
C TRP A 72 10.00 10.36 11.34
N ARG A 73 10.96 10.46 12.26
CA ARG A 73 12.33 10.88 11.97
C ARG A 73 13.24 9.67 12.09
N ASP A 74 14.28 9.62 11.26
CA ASP A 74 15.31 8.60 11.44
C ASP A 74 16.08 8.82 12.77
N LEU A 75 17.00 7.91 13.10
CA LEU A 75 17.84 8.00 14.30
C LEU A 75 18.68 9.29 14.38
N PHE A 76 18.76 10.07 13.31
CA PHE A 76 19.49 11.32 13.20
C PHE A 76 18.57 12.56 13.09
N GLY A 77 17.25 12.39 13.25
CA GLY A 77 16.29 13.51 13.24
C GLY A 77 15.89 13.99 11.84
N ILE A 78 16.28 13.28 10.79
CA ILE A 78 16.05 13.64 9.39
C ILE A 78 14.74 13.02 8.90
N SER A 79 13.92 13.82 8.21
CA SER A 79 12.70 13.35 7.55
C SER A 79 13.06 12.48 6.35
N GLY A 80 12.43 11.31 6.22
CA GLY A 80 12.49 10.50 5.01
C GLY A 80 11.90 11.25 3.82
N GLU A 81 12.39 10.98 2.62
CA GLU A 81 12.00 11.68 1.38
C GLU A 81 10.91 10.91 0.60
N ASN A 82 10.53 9.72 1.06
CA ASN A 82 9.65 8.83 0.29
C ASN A 82 8.19 9.32 0.17
N GLN A 83 7.79 10.39 0.86
CA GLN A 83 6.45 10.98 0.67
C GLN A 83 6.20 11.43 -0.77
N GLU A 84 7.22 11.90 -1.49
CA GLU A 84 7.07 12.40 -2.87
C GLU A 84 6.73 11.28 -3.87
N HIS A 85 7.03 10.03 -3.48
CA HIS A 85 6.86 8.85 -4.30
C HIS A 85 5.53 8.12 -4.04
N LEU A 86 4.72 8.59 -3.09
CA LEU A 86 3.42 8.02 -2.79
C LEU A 86 2.44 8.22 -3.94
N LYS A 87 1.85 7.13 -4.42
CA LYS A 87 0.91 7.14 -5.54
C LYS A 87 -0.53 7.29 -5.06
N VAL A 88 -0.87 6.74 -3.90
CA VAL A 88 -2.24 6.75 -3.36
C VAL A 88 -2.34 7.21 -1.92
N TYR A 89 -1.36 6.90 -1.06
CA TYR A 89 -1.47 7.17 0.38
C TYR A 89 -1.56 8.66 0.71
N LEU A 90 -2.54 9.07 1.53
CA LEU A 90 -2.90 10.48 1.83
C LEU A 90 -3.21 11.36 0.60
N ARG A 91 -3.59 10.75 -0.53
CA ARG A 91 -3.91 11.47 -1.76
C ARG A 91 -5.38 11.33 -2.14
N ASP A 92 -6.26 11.20 -1.16
CA ASP A 92 -7.70 11.11 -1.41
C ASP A 92 -8.26 12.38 -2.07
N GLY A 93 -9.16 12.18 -3.04
CA GLY A 93 -9.67 13.27 -3.87
C GLY A 93 -8.69 13.77 -4.95
N GLU A 94 -7.41 13.39 -4.88
CA GLU A 94 -6.44 13.68 -5.94
C GLU A 94 -6.62 12.76 -7.15
N THR A 95 -6.00 13.18 -8.24
CA THR A 95 -5.92 12.43 -9.49
C THR A 95 -4.89 11.31 -9.38
N CYS A 96 -5.32 10.10 -9.71
CA CYS A 96 -4.50 8.91 -9.84
C CYS A 96 -3.46 9.12 -10.95
N ARG A 97 -2.18 9.06 -10.60
CA ARG A 97 -1.05 9.23 -11.54
C ARG A 97 -0.95 8.15 -12.62
N ARG A 98 -1.76 7.09 -12.54
CA ARG A 98 -1.78 5.98 -13.50
C ARG A 98 -2.90 6.08 -14.53
N CYS A 99 -4.10 6.45 -14.11
CA CYS A 99 -5.28 6.39 -14.98
C CYS A 99 -6.08 7.70 -15.05
N GLY A 100 -5.68 8.75 -14.33
CA GLY A 100 -6.43 10.02 -14.30
C GLY A 100 -7.73 9.99 -13.49
N GLY A 101 -8.14 8.84 -12.96
CA GLY A 101 -9.32 8.72 -12.08
C GLY A 101 -9.07 9.31 -10.69
N LYS A 102 -10.10 9.44 -9.86
CA LYS A 102 -9.96 9.93 -8.48
C LYS A 102 -9.49 8.84 -7.53
N ILE A 103 -8.60 9.19 -6.61
CA ILE A 103 -8.19 8.31 -5.51
C ILE A 103 -9.30 8.34 -4.45
N GLY A 104 -9.77 7.15 -4.08
CA GLY A 104 -10.76 6.94 -3.05
C GLY A 104 -10.10 6.69 -1.69
N TYR A 105 -10.84 7.03 -0.64
CA TYR A 105 -10.51 6.74 0.74
C TYR A 105 -11.61 5.90 1.38
N MET A 106 -11.20 4.96 2.23
CA MET A 106 -12.12 4.25 3.12
C MET A 106 -11.40 3.74 4.36
N LYS A 107 -12.14 3.47 5.42
CA LYS A 107 -11.62 2.79 6.61
C LYS A 107 -11.82 1.28 6.45
N LEU A 108 -10.73 0.52 6.38
CA LEU A 108 -10.75 -0.94 6.28
C LEU A 108 -10.10 -1.54 7.51
N SER A 109 -10.85 -2.36 8.25
CA SER A 109 -10.40 -2.96 9.53
C SER A 109 -9.82 -1.93 10.50
N GLY A 110 -10.48 -0.78 10.62
CA GLY A 110 -10.07 0.31 11.53
C GLY A 110 -8.92 1.19 11.01
N ARG A 111 -8.31 0.87 9.86
CA ARG A 111 -7.18 1.62 9.28
C ARG A 111 -7.61 2.37 8.00
N GLY A 112 -7.17 3.61 7.86
CA GLY A 112 -7.36 4.39 6.62
C GLY A 112 -6.74 3.69 5.42
N THR A 113 -7.46 3.64 4.30
CA THR A 113 -7.09 2.94 3.08
C THR A 113 -7.30 3.86 1.91
N TRP A 114 -6.23 4.12 1.18
CA TRP A 114 -6.25 4.88 -0.06
C TRP A 114 -6.05 3.94 -1.23
N PHE A 115 -6.89 4.07 -2.24
CA PHE A 115 -6.87 3.20 -3.41
C PHE A 115 -7.48 3.90 -4.61
N CYS A 116 -7.13 3.47 -5.82
CA CYS A 116 -7.77 3.95 -7.03
C CYS A 116 -8.81 2.93 -7.51
N PRO A 117 -10.13 3.24 -7.45
CA PRO A 117 -11.19 2.30 -7.84
C PRO A 117 -11.17 1.96 -9.34
N ALA A 118 -10.56 2.81 -10.17
CA ALA A 118 -10.41 2.53 -11.60
C ALA A 118 -9.25 1.57 -11.90
N CYS A 119 -8.16 1.63 -11.11
CA CYS A 119 -6.96 0.80 -11.32
C CYS A 119 -7.00 -0.53 -10.57
N GLN A 120 -7.73 -0.62 -9.46
CA GLN A 120 -7.68 -1.75 -8.54
C GLN A 120 -8.99 -2.53 -8.60
N LYS A 121 -8.88 -3.84 -8.87
CA LYS A 121 -10.03 -4.75 -9.07
C LYS A 121 -9.96 -6.00 -8.20
#